data_AF-A0AA41MPP0-F1
#
_entry.id   AF-A0AA41MPP0-F1
#
_cell.length_a   1.000
_cell.length_b   1.000
_cell.length_c   1.000
_cell.angle_alpha   90.00
_cell.angle_beta   90.00
_cell.angle_gamma   90.00
#
_symmetry.space_group_name_H-M   'P 1'
#
loop_
_entity.id
_entity.type
_entity.pdbx_description
1 polymer ?
#
loop_
_entity_poly.entity_id
_entity_poly.type
_entity_poly.pdbx_seq_one_letter_code
_entity_poly.pdbx_strand_id
1 'polypeptide(L)'
;MNHPTHKSLKVAYSFYSVHTQTPLLDLMSDALVLAKMKGFDVFNALDFMENKTFLEKLKFGIGDGNLQYYLYNWKCPSMGAEKVGLVLQ
;
A
#
# COMPACT_ATOMS: atom_id res chain seq x y z
N MET A 1 21.25 1.95 5.16
CA MET A 1 21.89 0.64 5.49
C MET A 1 23.18 0.96 6.24
N ASN A 2 23.58 0.17 7.26
CA ASN A 2 24.68 0.44 8.22
C ASN A 2 24.29 1.15 9.53
N HIS A 3 23.07 0.95 10.03
CA HIS A 3 22.72 1.44 11.37
C HIS A 3 23.38 0.54 12.44
N PRO A 4 24.03 1.10 13.49
CA PRO A 4 24.79 0.32 14.47
C PRO A 4 23.92 -0.66 15.28
N THR A 5 22.67 -0.30 15.54
CA THR A 5 21.75 -1.07 16.40
C THR A 5 20.73 -1.91 15.61
N HIS A 6 20.33 -1.46 14.41
CA HIS A 6 19.21 -2.04 13.67
C HIS A 6 19.71 -2.55 12.31
N LYS A 7 19.74 -3.87 12.14
CA LYS A 7 20.32 -4.52 10.96
C LYS A 7 19.31 -4.84 9.88
N SER A 8 18.02 -4.90 10.22
CA SER A 8 16.93 -5.26 9.34
C SER A 8 15.73 -4.34 9.57
N LEU A 9 14.91 -4.19 8.54
CA LEU A 9 13.61 -3.54 8.60
C LEU A 9 12.56 -4.55 8.13
N LYS A 10 11.57 -4.85 8.97
CA LYS A 10 10.49 -5.77 8.63
C LYS A 10 9.31 -4.97 8.08
N VAL A 11 9.13 -5.03 6.77
CA VAL A 11 8.13 -4.26 6.04
C VAL A 11 6.94 -5.14 5.66
N ALA A 12 5.72 -4.68 5.92
CA ALA A 12 4.50 -5.24 5.38
C ALA A 12 4.07 -4.42 4.15
N TYR A 13 3.64 -5.09 3.08
CA TYR A 13 3.10 -4.43 1.89
C TYR A 13 1.62 -4.80 1.73
N SER A 14 0.76 -3.78 1.58
CA SER A 14 -0.64 -3.97 1.25
C SER A 14 -0.77 -4.59 -0.14
N PHE A 15 -1.48 -5.71 -0.22
CA PHE A 15 -1.76 -6.40 -1.47
C PHE A 15 -3.16 -6.01 -1.96
N TYR A 16 -4.11 -6.94 -1.94
CA TYR A 16 -5.51 -6.67 -2.24
C TYR A 16 -6.36 -6.50 -0.98
N SER A 17 -7.26 -5.53 -0.99
CA SER A 17 -8.28 -5.32 0.04
C SER A 17 -9.65 -5.23 -0.63
N VAL A 18 -10.60 -6.08 -0.22
CA VAL A 18 -11.97 -6.08 -0.72
C VAL A 18 -12.90 -5.91 0.45
N HIS A 19 -13.81 -4.94 0.35
CA HIS A 19 -14.79 -4.62 1.39
C HIS A 19 -16.21 -4.59 0.78
N THR A 20 -17.23 -4.85 1.60
CA THR A 20 -18.64 -4.86 1.16
C THR A 20 -19.53 -4.11 2.14
N GLN A 21 -19.59 -4.58 3.39
CA GLN A 21 -20.37 -3.96 4.46
C GLN A 21 -19.50 -3.13 5.40
N THR A 22 -18.32 -3.66 5.76
CA THR A 22 -17.37 -2.95 6.61
C THR A 22 -16.71 -1.81 5.83
N PRO A 23 -16.67 -0.58 6.36
CA PRO A 23 -15.94 0.50 5.72
C PRO A 23 -14.46 0.15 5.52
N LEU A 24 -13.91 0.45 4.33
CA LEU A 24 -12.51 0.21 4.01
C LEU A 24 -11.54 0.81 5.04
N LEU A 25 -11.89 1.97 5.61
CA LEU A 25 -11.10 2.63 6.65
C LEU A 25 -10.89 1.74 7.88
N ASP A 26 -11.95 1.10 8.36
CA ASP A 26 -11.92 0.26 9.56
C ASP A 26 -11.17 -1.04 9.25
N LEU A 27 -11.43 -1.65 8.08
CA LEU A 27 -10.72 -2.83 7.60
C LEU A 27 -9.20 -2.60 7.55
N MET A 28 -8.77 -1.46 7.00
CA MET A 28 -7.35 -1.13 6.90
C MET A 28 -6.74 -0.74 8.24
N SER A 29 -7.52 -0.14 9.14
CA SER A 29 -7.08 0.11 10.52
C SER A 29 -6.74 -1.20 11.23
N ASP A 30 -7.60 -2.21 11.13
CA ASP A 30 -7.34 -3.54 11.71
C ASP A 30 -6.12 -4.22 11.08
N ALA A 31 -5.91 -4.06 9.77
CA ALA A 31 -4.71 -4.55 9.09
C ALA A 31 -3.42 -3.95 9.67
N LEU A 32 -3.41 -2.66 10.02
CA LEU A 32 -2.28 -2.00 10.68
C LEU A 32 -2.04 -2.57 12.08
N VAL A 33 -3.11 -2.79 12.86
CA VAL A 33 -3.02 -3.41 14.20
C VAL A 33 -2.41 -4.81 14.09
N LEU A 34 -2.89 -5.63 13.15
CA LEU A 34 -2.35 -6.97 12.91
C LEU A 34 -0.89 -6.96 12.48
N ALA A 35 -0.49 -6.03 11.61
CA ALA A 35 0.91 -5.87 11.22
C ALA A 35 1.78 -5.52 12.43
N LYS A 36 1.32 -4.60 13.29
CA LYS A 36 2.05 -4.26 14.52
C LYS A 36 2.15 -5.43 15.48
N MET A 37 1.07 -6.19 15.68
CA MET A 37 1.06 -7.40 16.52
C MET A 37 2.02 -8.48 16.01
N LYS A 38 2.19 -8.59 14.69
CA LYS A 38 3.16 -9.51 14.06
C LYS A 38 4.60 -8.96 14.02
N GLY A 39 4.84 -7.83 14.67
CA GLY A 39 6.17 -7.23 14.82
C GLY A 39 6.73 -6.63 13.54
N PHE A 40 5.87 -6.16 12.63
CA PHE A 40 6.31 -5.34 11.49
C PHE A 40 6.64 -3.92 11.95
N ASP A 41 7.66 -3.33 11.33
CA ASP A 41 8.16 -2.00 11.66
C ASP A 41 7.41 -0.91 10.89
N VAL A 42 6.98 -1.21 9.66
CA VAL A 42 6.26 -0.28 8.78
C VAL A 42 5.30 -1.05 7.87
N PHE A 43 4.22 -0.38 7.48
CA PHE A 43 3.21 -0.89 6.56
C PHE A 43 3.14 0.04 5.34
N ASN A 44 3.46 -0.49 4.17
CA ASN A 44 3.47 0.25 2.91
C ASN A 44 2.20 -0.05 2.11
N ALA A 45 1.62 0.97 1.51
CA ALA A 45 0.48 0.85 0.60
C ALA A 45 0.67 1.80 -0.59
N LEU A 46 0.24 1.36 -1.77
CA LEU A 46 0.21 2.18 -2.98
C LEU A 46 -1.07 3.01 -3.04
N ASP A 47 -1.05 4.11 -3.80
CA ASP A 47 -2.15 5.08 -3.93
C ASP A 47 -3.14 4.77 -5.08
N PHE A 48 -3.11 3.55 -5.57
CA PHE A 48 -4.03 2.98 -6.56
C PHE A 48 -5.41 2.59 -5.99
N MET A 49 -6.40 2.40 -6.88
CA MET A 49 -7.80 2.08 -6.55
C MET A 49 -8.42 3.06 -5.53
N GLU A 50 -9.10 2.54 -4.50
CA GLU A 50 -9.77 3.30 -3.45
C GLU A 50 -8.84 3.64 -2.27
N ASN A 51 -7.55 3.28 -2.32
CA ASN A 51 -6.69 3.37 -1.14
C ASN A 51 -6.53 4.80 -0.62
N LYS A 52 -6.58 5.80 -1.51
CA LYS A 52 -6.55 7.23 -1.15
C LYS A 52 -7.59 7.61 -0.08
N THR A 53 -8.70 6.89 0.02
CA THR A 53 -9.77 7.15 0.99
C THR A 53 -9.36 6.91 2.45
N PHE A 54 -8.37 6.02 2.70
CA PHE A 54 -7.90 5.70 4.04
C PHE A 54 -6.48 6.22 4.32
N LEU A 55 -5.64 6.44 3.30
CA LEU A 55 -4.23 6.78 3.49
C LEU A 55 -4.02 7.99 4.42
N GLU A 56 -4.67 9.12 4.13
CA GLU A 56 -4.55 10.33 4.96
C GLU A 56 -5.12 10.12 6.37
N LYS A 57 -6.30 9.48 6.46
CA LYS A 57 -7.01 9.25 7.73
C LYS A 57 -6.23 8.32 8.68
N LEU A 58 -5.54 7.33 8.12
CA LEU A 58 -4.68 6.39 8.86
C LEU A 58 -3.23 6.87 8.96
N LYS A 59 -2.97 8.15 8.65
CA LYS A 59 -1.66 8.81 8.83
C LYS A 59 -0.53 8.20 8.00
N PHE A 60 -0.83 7.67 6.82
CA PHE A 60 0.21 7.32 5.86
C PHE A 60 0.92 8.58 5.39
N GLY A 61 2.25 8.52 5.36
CA GLY A 61 3.10 9.54 4.74
C GLY A 61 3.40 9.18 3.29
N ILE A 62 3.55 10.20 2.45
CA ILE A 62 3.99 10.03 1.06
C ILE A 62 5.47 9.62 1.07
N GLY A 63 5.79 8.52 0.40
CA GLY A 63 7.16 8.09 0.18
C GLY A 63 7.87 8.89 -0.92
N ASP A 64 9.16 8.66 -1.10
CA ASP A 64 9.99 9.27 -2.15
C ASP A 64 9.94 8.49 -3.48
N GLY A 65 9.49 7.23 -3.46
CA GLY A 65 9.39 6.36 -4.62
C GLY A 65 8.06 6.49 -5.37
N ASN A 66 8.14 6.44 -6.70
CA ASN A 66 6.98 6.31 -7.59
C ASN A 66 7.04 4.96 -8.32
N LEU A 67 5.91 4.26 -8.38
CA LEU A 67 5.77 3.04 -9.16
C LEU A 67 5.03 3.33 -10.47
N GLN A 68 5.60 2.91 -11.59
CA GLN A 68 5.06 3.15 -12.93
C GLN A 68 4.68 1.83 -13.59
N TYR A 69 3.51 1.78 -14.22
CA TYR A 69 2.99 0.58 -14.89
C TYR A 69 3.19 0.68 -16.40
N TYR A 70 3.70 -0.40 -16.99
CA TYR A 70 3.97 -0.51 -18.42
C TYR A 70 3.40 -1.81 -18.97
N LEU A 71 2.96 -1.77 -20.23
CA LEU A 71 2.53 -2.94 -20.98
C LEU A 71 3.48 -3.15 -22.16
N TYR A 72 3.93 -4.39 -22.35
CA TYR A 72 4.74 -4.75 -23.51
C TYR A 72 3.84 -5.25 -24.65
N ASN A 73 4.06 -4.74 -25.87
CA ASN A 73 3.31 -5.13 -27.07
C ASN A 73 1.78 -4.95 -26.97
N TRP A 74 1.33 -3.96 -26.17
CA TRP A 74 -0.09 -3.64 -26.03
C TRP A 74 -0.29 -2.12 -26.01
N LYS A 75 -1.31 -1.63 -26.73
CA LYS A 75 -1.69 -0.22 -26.75
C LYS A 75 -2.93 0.01 -25.89
N CYS A 76 -2.92 1.04 -25.06
CA CYS A 76 -4.08 1.47 -24.30
C CYS A 76 -4.05 3.00 -24.04
N PRO A 77 -5.19 3.63 -23.73
CA PRO A 77 -5.22 5.00 -23.22
C PRO A 77 -4.45 5.14 -21.89
N SER A 78 -4.09 6.36 -21.53
CA SER A 78 -3.58 6.66 -20.19
C SER A 78 -4.70 6.45 -19.15
N MET A 79 -4.30 6.01 -17.96
CA MET A 79 -5.20 5.75 -16.84
C MET A 79 -4.63 6.37 -15.57
N GLY A 80 -5.49 6.94 -14.73
CA GLY A 80 -5.11 7.37 -13.39
C GLY A 80 -4.89 6.17 -12.46
N ALA A 81 -4.18 6.40 -11.35
CA ALA A 81 -3.87 5.35 -10.37
C ALA A 81 -5.14 4.68 -9.80
N GLU A 82 -6.24 5.42 -9.69
CA GLU A 82 -7.55 4.93 -9.25
C GLU A 82 -8.14 3.83 -10.14
N LYS A 83 -7.66 3.72 -11.40
CA LYS A 83 -8.10 2.70 -12.37
C LYS A 83 -7.12 1.54 -12.49
N VAL A 84 -5.99 1.58 -11.79
CA VAL A 84 -5.01 0.48 -11.77
C VAL A 84 -5.45 -0.53 -10.70
N GLY A 85 -5.72 -1.78 -11.11
CA GLY A 85 -6.10 -2.87 -10.21
C GLY A 85 -5.07 -3.99 -10.08
N LEU A 86 -3.88 -3.82 -10.66
CA LEU A 86 -2.80 -4.80 -10.56
C LEU A 86 -1.85 -4.41 -9.43
N VAL A 87 -1.57 -5.34 -8.52
CA VAL A 87 -0.49 -5.18 -7.52
C VAL A 87 0.72 -5.94 -7.98
N LEU A 88 1.83 -5.24 -8.19
CA LEU A 88 3.13 -5.85 -8.49
C LEU A 88 3.93 -6.06 -7.20
N GLN A 89 4.69 -7.17 -7.17
CA GLN A 89 5.51 -7.59 -6.05
C GLN A 89 6.99 -7.25 -6.28
#